data_AF-A0A382XGD7-F1
#
_entry.id   AF-A0A382XGD7-F1
#
_cell.length_a   1.000
_cell.length_b   1.000
_cell.length_c   1.000
_cell.angle_alpha   90.00
_cell.angle_beta   90.00
_cell.angle_gamma   90.00
#
_symmetry.space_group_name_H-M   'P 1'
#
loop_
_entity.id
_entity.type
_entity.pdbx_description
1 polymer ?
#
loop_
_entity_poly.entity_id
_entity_poly.type
_entity_poly.pdbx_seq_one_letter_code
_entity_poly.pdbx_strand_id
1 'polypeptide(L)'
;SRGFWKIKTLNSGISKLIIQKNASRIFAQVDCQHRLSHLSDLDVSLPFMTFIGLDIREEMEIFSIINSKAKGLSTSLLDYHESKLVSDLSVEKPELYVALYLNDYPESPWYKQLDLGGEKTSGITRKASLRTMQKAVKRFLSQTNILSDTEPESVAKLISDFWNAISGLLENEWANPRKHFLTKGIGVYSLMSLAADLYQESSIQREQYDINYFSGVLSDFIYLIDWSSSGHFVGLGGESGVQQALEIIRKARQKSKLKMVSHG
;
A
#
# COMPACT_ATOMS: atom_id res chain seq x y z
N SER A 1 23.73 23.51 -1.83
CA SER A 1 23.24 24.39 -0.74
C SER A 1 24.34 25.11 0.05
N ARG A 2 25.64 24.83 -0.13
CA ARG A 2 26.74 25.40 0.69
C ARG A 2 27.10 26.85 0.31
N GLY A 3 26.27 27.82 0.70
CA GLY A 3 26.62 29.23 0.50
C GLY A 3 25.57 30.25 0.99
N PHE A 4 24.33 29.82 1.18
CA PHE A 4 23.22 30.73 1.51
C PHE A 4 22.95 30.91 3.01
N TRP A 5 23.61 30.12 3.86
CA TRP A 5 23.50 30.23 5.31
C TRP A 5 24.83 29.85 6.00
N LYS A 6 25.03 30.31 7.24
CA LYS A 6 26.14 29.92 8.11
C LYS A 6 25.78 30.03 9.59
N ILE A 7 26.43 29.25 10.44
CA ILE A 7 26.32 29.37 11.90
C ILE A 7 27.53 30.16 12.41
N LYS A 8 27.29 31.10 13.32
CA LYS A 8 28.33 31.78 14.10
C LYS A 8 28.10 31.53 15.58
N THR A 9 29.02 30.81 16.22
CA THR A 9 29.04 30.66 17.68
C THR A 9 29.53 31.96 18.31
N LEU A 10 28.81 32.44 19.33
CA LEU A 10 29.16 33.62 20.11
C LEU A 10 29.80 33.19 21.43
N ASN A 11 30.62 34.06 22.00
CA ASN A 11 31.38 33.79 23.24
C ASN A 11 30.48 33.53 24.47
N SER A 12 29.18 33.79 24.36
CA SER A 12 28.18 33.56 25.40
C SER A 12 27.54 32.16 25.39
N GLY A 13 28.04 31.24 24.55
CA GLY A 13 27.43 29.91 24.36
C GLY A 13 26.19 29.92 23.45
N ILE A 14 25.86 31.08 22.86
CA ILE A 14 24.74 31.27 21.94
C ILE A 14 25.24 31.08 20.50
N SER A 15 24.49 30.35 19.69
CA SER A 15 24.75 30.22 18.25
C SER A 15 23.80 31.10 17.44
N LYS A 16 24.33 31.84 16.47
CA LYS A 16 23.56 32.66 15.53
C LYS A 16 23.56 32.01 14.15
N LEU A 17 22.37 31.62 13.67
CA LEU A 17 22.17 31.24 12.29
C LEU A 17 22.00 32.50 11.43
N ILE A 18 22.87 32.65 10.43
CA ILE A 18 22.89 33.79 9.50
C ILE A 18 22.44 33.27 8.14
N ILE A 19 21.44 33.93 7.58
CA ILE A 19 20.78 33.56 6.34
C ILE A 19 20.92 34.72 5.36
N GLN A 20 21.32 34.42 4.12
CA GLN A 20 21.34 35.42 3.06
C GLN A 20 19.92 35.77 2.62
N LYS A 21 19.63 37.06 2.46
CA LYS A 21 18.31 37.59 2.09
C LYS A 21 17.78 37.06 0.75
N ASN A 22 18.68 36.61 -0.12
CA ASN A 22 18.39 36.14 -1.47
C ASN A 22 18.21 34.61 -1.53
N ALA A 23 18.27 33.93 -0.38
CA ALA A 23 18.06 32.50 -0.31
C ALA A 23 16.58 32.19 -0.55
N SER A 24 16.26 31.40 -1.58
CA SER A 24 14.88 31.07 -1.93
C SER A 24 14.21 30.21 -0.85
N ARG A 25 14.78 29.05 -0.53
CA ARG A 25 14.25 28.11 0.48
C ARG A 25 15.40 27.38 1.17
N ILE A 26 15.46 27.53 2.49
CA ILE A 26 16.57 27.08 3.35
C ILE A 26 16.08 26.39 4.61
N PHE A 27 14.79 26.54 4.92
CA PHE A 27 14.10 25.72 5.90
C PHE A 27 13.05 24.87 5.19
N ALA A 28 12.99 23.61 5.59
CA ALA A 28 11.83 22.76 5.40
C ALA A 28 11.11 22.67 6.75
N GLN A 29 9.81 22.89 6.72
CA GLN A 29 8.98 22.68 7.90
C GLN A 29 8.65 21.20 8.00
N VAL A 30 8.99 20.59 9.14
CA VAL A 30 8.84 19.15 9.37
C VAL A 30 7.53 18.81 10.12
N ASP A 31 7.01 19.72 10.95
CA ASP A 31 5.79 19.54 11.74
C ASP A 31 5.18 20.91 12.15
N CYS A 32 4.06 20.90 12.88
CA CYS A 32 3.33 22.04 13.43
C CYS A 32 2.64 22.96 12.42
N GLN A 33 2.44 22.53 11.17
CA GLN A 33 1.74 23.31 10.13
C GLN A 33 0.34 23.72 10.54
N HIS A 34 -0.42 22.80 11.17
CA HIS A 34 -1.74 23.11 11.70
C HIS A 34 -1.68 24.09 12.87
N ARG A 35 -0.66 24.02 13.73
CA ARG A 35 -0.57 24.93 14.87
C ARG A 35 -0.14 26.33 14.42
N LEU A 36 0.82 26.42 13.50
CA LEU A 36 1.29 27.68 12.95
C LEU A 36 0.22 28.39 12.13
N SER A 37 -0.65 27.65 11.40
CA SER A 37 -1.76 28.28 10.68
C SER A 37 -2.75 28.98 11.62
N HIS A 38 -3.07 28.38 12.76
CA HIS A 38 -3.97 28.98 13.76
C HIS A 38 -3.33 30.11 14.60
N LEU A 39 -2.00 30.21 14.59
CA LEU A 39 -1.25 31.26 15.29
C LEU A 39 -0.71 32.34 14.34
N SER A 40 -1.06 32.28 13.06
CA SER A 40 -0.50 33.15 12.03
C SER A 40 -0.82 34.63 12.24
N ASP A 41 -1.91 34.95 12.93
CA ASP A 41 -2.37 36.31 13.23
C ASP A 41 -1.87 36.84 14.59
N LEU A 42 -1.05 36.07 15.32
CA LEU A 42 -0.57 36.43 16.65
C LEU A 42 0.93 36.73 16.63
N ASP A 43 1.33 37.88 17.18
CA ASP A 43 2.73 38.24 17.38
C ASP A 43 3.26 37.59 18.66
N VAL A 44 3.54 36.28 18.57
CA VAL A 44 4.02 35.47 19.69
C VAL A 44 5.35 34.81 19.36
N SER A 45 6.29 34.88 20.31
CA SER A 45 7.55 34.14 20.23
C SER A 45 7.30 32.67 20.54
N LEU A 46 7.61 31.79 19.59
CA LEU A 46 7.46 30.34 19.75
C LEU A 46 8.83 29.68 19.93
N PRO A 47 8.99 28.79 20.93
CA PRO A 47 10.15 27.92 20.97
C PRO A 47 10.12 27.00 19.75
N PHE A 48 11.25 26.89 19.06
CA PHE A 48 11.40 25.98 17.92
C PHE A 48 12.70 25.18 18.05
N MET A 49 12.71 24.02 17.41
CA MET A 49 13.90 23.20 17.23
C MET A 49 14.22 23.17 15.74
N THR A 50 15.49 23.31 15.38
CA THR A 50 15.94 23.18 13.99
C THR A 50 17.07 22.18 13.93
N PHE A 51 17.00 21.29 12.96
CA PHE A 51 18.12 20.44 12.56
C PHE A 51 18.84 21.15 11.41
N ILE A 52 20.16 21.05 11.36
CA ILE A 52 20.98 21.80 10.40
C ILE A 52 21.86 20.83 9.62
N GLY A 53 21.89 21.01 8.30
CA GLY A 53 22.76 20.24 7.42
C GLY A 53 22.25 18.84 7.09
N LEU A 54 20.96 18.57 7.36
CA LEU A 54 20.33 17.30 7.01
C LEU A 54 20.38 17.07 5.50
N ASP A 55 20.69 15.84 5.11
CA ASP A 55 20.35 15.35 3.78
C ASP A 55 18.86 14.95 3.70
N ILE A 56 18.40 14.61 2.49
CA ILE A 56 16.99 14.27 2.24
C ILE A 56 16.55 13.03 3.02
N ARG A 57 17.47 12.09 3.30
CA ARG A 57 17.19 10.85 4.02
C ARG A 57 17.02 11.17 5.50
N GLU A 58 17.93 11.95 6.08
CA GLU A 58 17.86 12.38 7.47
C GLU A 58 16.61 13.25 7.74
N GLU A 59 16.24 14.14 6.80
CA GLU A 59 15.01 14.93 6.86
C GLU A 59 13.77 14.04 6.92
N MET A 60 13.67 13.06 6.02
CA MET A 60 12.56 12.10 5.98
C MET A 60 12.50 11.20 7.22
N GLU A 61 13.64 10.81 7.79
CA GLU A 61 13.70 10.02 9.02
C GLU A 61 13.16 10.82 10.22
N ILE A 62 13.62 12.05 10.40
CA ILE A 62 13.14 12.94 11.46
C ILE A 62 11.64 13.23 11.27
N PHE A 63 11.19 13.48 10.04
CA PHE A 63 9.78 13.63 9.72
C PHE A 63 8.97 12.40 10.15
N SER A 64 9.43 11.19 9.82
CA SER A 64 8.75 9.94 10.20
C SER A 64 8.73 9.73 11.72
N ILE A 65 9.84 9.99 12.43
CA ILE A 65 9.92 9.84 13.90
C ILE A 65 8.96 10.79 14.62
N ILE A 66 8.95 12.06 14.23
CA ILE A 66 8.08 13.08 14.85
C ILE A 66 6.60 12.72 14.60
N ASN A 67 6.27 12.39 13.35
CA ASN A 67 4.89 12.18 12.95
C ASN A 67 4.34 10.76 13.23
N SER A 68 5.19 9.77 13.52
CA SER A 68 4.75 8.43 13.92
C SER A 68 4.21 8.40 15.35
N LYS A 69 4.62 9.34 16.21
CA LYS A 69 4.17 9.45 17.61
C LYS A 69 3.04 10.47 17.81
N ALA A 70 2.94 11.49 16.96
CA ALA A 70 1.86 12.46 16.96
C ALA A 70 0.70 11.99 16.06
N LYS A 71 -0.56 12.19 16.50
CA LYS A 71 -1.80 11.67 15.86
C LYS A 71 -2.13 12.20 14.43
N GLY A 72 -1.17 12.77 13.69
CA GLY A 72 -1.43 13.63 12.53
C GLY A 72 -1.37 12.98 11.14
N LEU A 73 -0.54 11.95 10.92
CA LEU A 73 -0.34 11.39 9.58
C LEU A 73 -0.99 10.02 9.40
N SER A 74 -1.46 9.74 8.18
CA SER A 74 -1.95 8.40 7.85
C SER A 74 -0.79 7.42 7.85
N THR A 75 -1.06 6.20 8.30
CA THR A 75 -0.04 5.17 8.38
C THR A 75 0.55 4.81 7.01
N SER A 76 -0.26 4.88 5.94
CA SER A 76 0.21 4.67 4.57
C SER A 76 1.24 5.71 4.12
N LEU A 77 1.13 6.95 4.60
CA LEU A 77 2.12 7.99 4.30
C LEU A 77 3.44 7.70 4.99
N LEU A 78 3.40 7.25 6.25
CA LEU A 78 4.58 6.81 6.98
C LEU A 78 5.25 5.62 6.28
N ASP A 79 4.47 4.59 5.91
CA ASP A 79 4.98 3.42 5.19
C ASP A 79 5.65 3.83 3.86
N TYR A 80 5.04 4.77 3.12
CA TYR A 80 5.62 5.27 1.87
C TYR A 80 6.94 6.02 2.06
N HIS A 81 7.04 6.91 3.06
CA HIS A 81 8.29 7.60 3.36
C HIS A 81 9.36 6.64 3.86
N GLU A 82 9.00 5.70 4.73
CA GLU A 82 9.91 4.66 5.20
C GLU A 82 10.48 3.84 4.03
N SER A 83 9.66 3.55 3.01
CA SER A 83 10.11 2.88 1.80
C SER A 83 11.24 3.60 1.05
N LYS A 84 11.38 4.92 1.25
CA LYS A 84 12.45 5.74 0.63
C LYS A 84 13.73 5.77 1.49
N LEU A 85 13.64 5.34 2.74
CA LEU A 85 14.74 5.33 3.71
C LEU A 85 15.47 3.99 3.78
N VAL A 86 14.79 2.91 3.39
CA VAL A 86 15.29 1.54 3.40
C VAL A 86 16.32 1.32 2.28
N SER A 87 17.43 0.67 2.60
CA SER A 87 18.52 0.38 1.65
C SER A 87 18.11 -0.60 0.56
N ASP A 88 17.52 -1.73 0.97
CA ASP A 88 16.97 -2.73 0.07
C ASP A 88 15.55 -3.09 0.52
N LEU A 89 14.58 -2.42 -0.09
CA LEU A 89 13.18 -2.60 0.25
C LEU A 89 12.68 -4.02 -0.03
N SER A 90 13.23 -4.65 -1.06
CA SER A 90 12.80 -5.97 -1.51
C SER A 90 13.15 -7.06 -0.50
N VAL A 91 14.24 -6.88 0.25
CA VAL A 91 14.70 -7.79 1.30
C VAL A 91 14.12 -7.41 2.66
N GLU A 92 14.17 -6.13 3.03
CA GLU A 92 13.80 -5.69 4.38
C GLU A 92 12.28 -5.64 4.59
N LYS A 93 11.52 -5.28 3.56
CA LYS A 93 10.05 -5.18 3.59
C LYS A 93 9.42 -5.65 2.28
N PRO A 94 9.56 -6.95 1.93
CA PRO A 94 9.08 -7.49 0.66
C PRO A 94 7.60 -7.20 0.40
N GLU A 95 6.75 -7.20 1.43
CA GLU A 95 5.33 -6.89 1.29
C GLU A 95 5.07 -5.43 0.87
N LEU A 96 5.91 -4.51 1.30
CA LEU A 96 5.84 -3.09 0.94
C LEU A 96 6.42 -2.87 -0.45
N TYR A 97 7.53 -3.55 -0.77
CA TYR A 97 8.10 -3.57 -2.11
C TYR A 97 7.06 -3.99 -3.16
N VAL A 98 6.41 -5.14 -2.97
CA VAL A 98 5.38 -5.63 -3.90
C VAL A 98 4.19 -4.67 -3.97
N ALA A 99 3.72 -4.14 -2.83
CA ALA A 99 2.59 -3.19 -2.84
C ALA A 99 2.90 -1.91 -3.62
N LEU A 100 4.14 -1.40 -3.54
CA LEU A 100 4.58 -0.26 -4.34
C LEU A 100 4.81 -0.63 -5.81
N TYR A 101 5.34 -1.82 -6.09
CA TYR A 101 5.44 -2.35 -7.45
C TYR A 101 4.07 -2.33 -8.13
N LEU A 102 3.02 -2.86 -7.49
CA LEU A 102 1.65 -2.84 -8.03
C LEU A 102 1.12 -1.41 -8.26
N ASN A 103 1.49 -0.45 -7.42
CA ASN A 103 1.08 0.93 -7.60
C ASN A 103 1.84 1.66 -8.71
N ASP A 104 3.09 1.27 -8.97
CA ASP A 104 3.99 1.99 -9.86
C ASP A 104 4.19 1.32 -11.23
N TYR A 105 3.77 0.06 -11.38
CA TYR A 105 3.85 -0.70 -12.61
C TYR A 105 2.65 -0.43 -13.53
N PRO A 106 2.83 0.10 -14.76
CA PRO A 106 1.73 0.50 -15.65
C PRO A 106 0.75 -0.61 -16.02
N GLU A 107 1.24 -1.85 -16.18
CA GLU A 107 0.39 -3.01 -16.51
C GLU A 107 -0.32 -3.59 -15.28
N SER A 108 -0.08 -3.04 -14.08
CA SER A 108 -0.84 -3.44 -12.90
C SER A 108 -2.20 -2.74 -12.89
N PRO A 109 -3.30 -3.43 -12.53
CA PRO A 109 -4.60 -2.76 -12.46
C PRO A 109 -4.67 -1.80 -11.26
N TRP A 110 -3.69 -1.88 -10.35
CA TRP A 110 -3.50 -0.97 -9.22
C TRP A 110 -2.66 0.26 -9.56
N TYR A 111 -2.23 0.45 -10.82
CA TYR A 111 -1.38 1.56 -11.23
C TYR A 111 -1.95 2.92 -10.79
N LYS A 112 -1.26 3.56 -9.84
CA LYS A 112 -1.63 4.82 -9.17
C LYS A 112 -3.01 4.81 -8.49
N GLN A 113 -3.55 3.62 -8.18
CA GLN A 113 -4.86 3.45 -7.56
C GLN A 113 -4.80 3.14 -6.06
N LEU A 114 -3.61 2.94 -5.48
CA LEU A 114 -3.46 2.82 -4.03
C LEU A 114 -3.43 4.20 -3.38
N ASP A 115 -4.11 4.37 -2.25
CA ASP A 115 -4.00 5.55 -1.40
C ASP A 115 -2.71 5.48 -0.58
N LEU A 116 -1.71 6.26 -0.99
CA LEU A 116 -0.43 6.40 -0.29
C LEU A 116 -0.52 7.35 0.91
N GLY A 117 -1.69 7.92 1.21
CA GLY A 117 -1.86 8.98 2.20
C GLY A 117 -1.56 10.38 1.64
N GLY A 118 -1.54 11.37 2.54
CA GLY A 118 -1.34 12.78 2.18
C GLY A 118 -2.59 13.49 1.65
N GLU A 119 -2.42 14.68 1.07
CA GLU A 119 -3.53 15.44 0.50
C GLU A 119 -4.11 14.75 -0.74
N LYS A 120 -5.44 14.74 -0.84
CA LYS A 120 -6.15 14.08 -1.93
C LYS A 120 -5.97 14.89 -3.22
N THR A 121 -5.25 14.36 -4.20
CA THR A 121 -5.31 14.88 -5.57
C THR A 121 -6.71 14.63 -6.13
N SER A 122 -7.44 15.70 -6.42
CA SER A 122 -8.79 15.61 -7.00
C SER A 122 -8.75 14.89 -8.34
N GLY A 123 -9.59 13.87 -8.52
CA GLY A 123 -9.76 13.15 -9.82
C GLY A 123 -9.27 11.70 -9.85
N ILE A 124 -8.42 11.24 -8.92
CA ILE A 124 -7.96 9.84 -8.89
C ILE A 124 -8.92 9.00 -8.03
N THR A 125 -9.53 7.97 -8.62
CA THR A 125 -10.33 6.98 -7.88
C THR A 125 -9.41 6.00 -7.14
N ARG A 126 -8.96 6.37 -5.94
CA ARG A 126 -8.25 5.46 -5.04
C ARG A 126 -9.16 4.27 -4.70
N LYS A 127 -8.68 3.04 -4.87
CA LYS A 127 -9.48 1.80 -4.69
C LYS A 127 -9.20 1.10 -3.36
N ALA A 128 -7.97 1.14 -2.87
CA ALA A 128 -7.53 0.61 -1.57
C ALA A 128 -6.37 1.45 -1.03
N SER A 129 -6.02 1.34 0.26
CA SER A 129 -4.82 2.01 0.80
C SER A 129 -3.55 1.19 0.56
N LEU A 130 -2.39 1.85 0.57
CA LEU A 130 -1.09 1.16 0.56
C LEU A 130 -1.01 0.14 1.71
N ARG A 131 -1.50 0.52 2.90
CA ARG A 131 -1.51 -0.35 4.08
C ARG A 131 -2.40 -1.57 3.88
N THR A 132 -3.53 -1.40 3.19
CA THR A 132 -4.40 -2.52 2.81
C THR A 132 -3.61 -3.46 1.91
N MET A 133 -3.04 -2.98 0.82
CA MET A 133 -2.31 -3.85 -0.11
C MET A 133 -1.11 -4.54 0.57
N GLN A 134 -0.32 -3.80 1.36
CA GLN A 134 0.81 -4.34 2.11
C GLN A 134 0.38 -5.51 3.03
N LYS A 135 -0.72 -5.34 3.79
CA LYS A 135 -1.24 -6.41 4.64
C LYS A 135 -1.69 -7.61 3.82
N ALA A 136 -2.33 -7.39 2.68
CA ALA A 136 -2.77 -8.45 1.79
C ALA A 136 -1.57 -9.25 1.28
N VAL A 137 -0.56 -8.58 0.72
CA VAL A 137 0.66 -9.21 0.23
C VAL A 137 1.35 -9.97 1.35
N LYS A 138 1.47 -9.40 2.55
CA LYS A 138 2.05 -10.09 3.70
C LYS A 138 1.36 -11.42 4.00
N ARG A 139 0.02 -11.50 3.87
CA ARG A 139 -0.72 -12.76 4.03
C ARG A 139 -0.31 -13.78 2.97
N PHE A 140 -0.23 -13.37 1.70
CA PHE A 140 0.22 -14.24 0.61
C PHE A 140 1.62 -14.77 0.89
N LEU A 141 2.59 -13.89 1.14
CA LEU A 141 3.98 -14.26 1.43
C LEU A 141 4.10 -15.22 2.62
N SER A 142 3.35 -14.95 3.70
CA SER A 142 3.37 -15.78 4.91
C SER A 142 2.74 -17.15 4.67
N GLN A 143 1.70 -17.23 3.83
CA GLN A 143 1.02 -18.48 3.53
C GLN A 143 1.85 -19.36 2.57
N THR A 144 2.50 -18.76 1.59
CA THR A 144 3.22 -19.50 0.54
C THR A 144 4.68 -19.78 0.85
N ASN A 145 5.31 -18.93 1.67
CA ASN A 145 6.76 -18.92 1.87
C ASN A 145 7.57 -18.80 0.56
N ILE A 146 6.96 -18.26 -0.51
CA ILE A 146 7.52 -18.20 -1.88
C ILE A 146 8.88 -17.50 -1.98
N LEU A 147 9.22 -16.62 -1.04
CA LEU A 147 10.49 -15.89 -1.05
C LEU A 147 11.69 -16.77 -0.67
N SER A 148 11.49 -18.04 -0.28
CA SER A 148 12.60 -18.96 -0.02
C SER A 148 13.36 -19.36 -1.28
N ASP A 149 12.71 -19.28 -2.45
CA ASP A 149 13.25 -19.76 -3.72
C ASP A 149 12.88 -18.87 -4.92
N THR A 150 12.10 -17.81 -4.71
CA THR A 150 11.65 -16.88 -5.74
C THR A 150 12.01 -15.44 -5.38
N GLU A 151 12.60 -14.72 -6.33
CA GLU A 151 12.97 -13.31 -6.17
C GLU A 151 11.73 -12.40 -5.98
N PRO A 152 11.81 -11.34 -5.14
CA PRO A 152 10.70 -10.45 -4.85
C PRO A 152 10.03 -9.82 -6.08
N GLU A 153 10.80 -9.50 -7.13
CA GLU A 153 10.25 -8.94 -8.38
C GLU A 153 9.37 -9.96 -9.12
N SER A 154 9.78 -11.24 -9.16
CA SER A 154 8.99 -12.32 -9.76
C SER A 154 7.70 -12.56 -8.97
N VAL A 155 7.77 -12.47 -7.63
CA VAL A 155 6.57 -12.51 -6.78
C VAL A 155 5.65 -11.32 -7.06
N ALA A 156 6.21 -10.13 -7.26
CA ALA A 156 5.43 -8.94 -7.60
C ALA A 156 4.69 -9.08 -8.95
N LYS A 157 5.36 -9.65 -9.96
CA LYS A 157 4.77 -9.96 -11.28
C LYS A 157 3.63 -10.97 -11.16
N LEU A 158 3.84 -12.08 -10.44
CA LEU A 158 2.80 -13.09 -10.18
C LEU A 158 1.56 -12.48 -9.53
N ILE A 159 1.75 -11.68 -8.48
CA ILE A 159 0.63 -11.00 -7.80
C ILE A 159 -0.04 -9.98 -8.74
N SER A 160 0.71 -9.32 -9.62
CA SER A 160 0.15 -8.42 -10.64
C SER A 160 -0.71 -9.19 -11.65
N ASP A 161 -0.26 -10.34 -12.12
CA ASP A 161 -1.01 -11.21 -13.05
C ASP A 161 -2.30 -11.72 -12.42
N PHE A 162 -2.27 -12.13 -11.15
CA PHE A 162 -3.46 -12.49 -10.40
C PHE A 162 -4.47 -11.34 -10.35
N TRP A 163 -4.01 -10.12 -10.04
CA TRP A 163 -4.89 -8.96 -10.00
C TRP A 163 -5.42 -8.56 -11.37
N ASN A 164 -4.62 -8.70 -12.44
CA ASN A 164 -5.06 -8.47 -13.81
C ASN A 164 -6.16 -9.45 -14.24
N ALA A 165 -6.04 -10.72 -13.85
CA ALA A 165 -7.11 -11.70 -14.07
C ALA A 165 -8.39 -11.29 -13.33
N ILE A 166 -8.28 -10.87 -12.06
CA ILE A 166 -9.43 -10.39 -11.28
C ILE A 166 -10.07 -9.14 -11.90
N SER A 167 -9.28 -8.14 -12.28
CA SER A 167 -9.80 -6.89 -12.84
C SER A 167 -10.44 -7.10 -14.22
N GLY A 168 -9.92 -8.02 -15.02
CA GLY A 168 -10.52 -8.41 -16.30
C GLY A 168 -11.82 -9.20 -16.14
N LEU A 169 -11.85 -10.19 -15.25
CA LEU A 169 -13.06 -11.01 -15.04
C LEU A 169 -14.18 -10.24 -14.34
N LEU A 170 -13.84 -9.32 -13.42
CA LEU A 170 -14.79 -8.54 -12.63
C LEU A 170 -14.69 -7.04 -12.96
N GLU A 171 -14.65 -6.70 -14.25
CA GLU A 171 -14.44 -5.33 -14.74
C GLU A 171 -15.44 -4.32 -14.14
N ASN A 172 -16.72 -4.70 -14.07
CA ASN A 172 -17.77 -3.85 -13.52
C ASN A 172 -17.60 -3.62 -12.01
N GLU A 173 -17.31 -4.66 -11.25
CA GLU A 173 -17.07 -4.60 -9.81
C GLU A 173 -15.83 -3.79 -9.51
N TRP A 174 -14.79 -3.96 -10.33
CA TRP A 174 -13.54 -3.21 -10.27
C TRP A 174 -13.79 -1.73 -10.52
N ALA A 175 -14.50 -1.37 -11.59
CA ALA A 175 -14.83 0.00 -11.96
C ALA A 175 -15.69 0.71 -10.89
N ASN A 176 -16.49 -0.04 -10.12
CA ASN A 176 -17.46 0.49 -9.15
C ASN A 176 -17.10 0.15 -7.69
N PRO A 177 -15.95 0.59 -7.14
CA PRO A 177 -15.42 0.13 -5.85
C PRO A 177 -16.26 0.52 -4.64
N ARG A 178 -17.11 1.55 -4.75
CA ARG A 178 -18.03 1.95 -3.66
C ARG A 178 -19.18 0.96 -3.48
N LYS A 179 -19.68 0.43 -4.60
CA LYS A 179 -20.84 -0.48 -4.67
C LYS A 179 -20.46 -1.95 -4.49
N HIS A 180 -19.18 -2.28 -4.48
CA HIS A 180 -18.70 -3.66 -4.41
C HIS A 180 -17.66 -3.83 -3.30
N PHE A 181 -17.47 -5.06 -2.85
CA PHE A 181 -16.46 -5.43 -1.86
C PHE A 181 -15.10 -5.75 -2.45
N LEU A 182 -15.00 -5.86 -3.78
CA LEU A 182 -13.81 -6.34 -4.50
C LEU A 182 -12.52 -5.64 -4.06
N THR A 183 -12.53 -4.30 -3.99
CA THR A 183 -11.34 -3.51 -3.63
C THR A 183 -11.35 -3.04 -2.17
N LYS A 184 -12.35 -3.46 -1.38
CA LYS A 184 -12.41 -3.18 0.06
C LYS A 184 -11.48 -4.15 0.80
N GLY A 185 -11.09 -3.81 2.03
CA GLY A 185 -10.15 -4.63 2.82
C GLY A 185 -10.54 -6.11 2.88
N ILE A 186 -11.82 -6.43 3.03
CA ILE A 186 -12.33 -7.81 3.03
C ILE A 186 -12.01 -8.51 1.71
N GLY A 187 -12.42 -7.95 0.58
CA GLY A 187 -12.19 -8.52 -0.75
C GLY A 187 -10.70 -8.64 -1.07
N VAL A 188 -9.92 -7.59 -0.78
CA VAL A 188 -8.47 -7.58 -1.04
C VAL A 188 -7.75 -8.64 -0.22
N TYR A 189 -8.11 -8.81 1.06
CA TYR A 189 -7.47 -9.81 1.92
C TYR A 189 -7.89 -11.23 1.56
N SER A 190 -9.18 -11.47 1.31
CA SER A 190 -9.67 -12.79 0.96
C SER A 190 -9.17 -13.24 -0.41
N LEU A 191 -9.11 -12.34 -1.40
CA LEU A 191 -8.55 -12.65 -2.72
C LEU A 191 -7.04 -12.92 -2.67
N MET A 192 -6.30 -12.23 -1.81
CA MET A 192 -4.87 -12.48 -1.68
C MET A 192 -4.56 -13.80 -0.97
N SER A 193 -5.40 -14.22 -0.02
CA SER A 193 -5.37 -15.58 0.52
C SER A 193 -5.80 -16.63 -0.52
N LEU A 194 -6.79 -16.33 -1.37
CA LEU A 194 -7.13 -17.20 -2.50
C LEU A 194 -5.95 -17.34 -3.48
N ALA A 195 -5.25 -16.26 -3.82
CA ALA A 195 -4.07 -16.31 -4.67
C ALA A 195 -3.00 -17.25 -4.11
N ALA A 196 -2.82 -17.25 -2.79
CA ALA A 196 -1.91 -18.18 -2.11
C ALA A 196 -2.40 -19.63 -2.20
N ASP A 197 -3.69 -19.90 -2.04
CA ASP A 197 -4.27 -21.23 -2.27
C ASP A 197 -3.99 -21.73 -3.70
N LEU A 198 -4.22 -20.87 -4.71
CA LEU A 198 -3.99 -21.20 -6.12
C LEU A 198 -2.52 -21.48 -6.42
N TYR A 199 -1.63 -20.62 -5.92
CA TYR A 199 -0.18 -20.80 -6.09
C TYR A 199 0.31 -22.12 -5.47
N GLN A 200 -0.15 -22.47 -4.26
CA GLN A 200 0.27 -23.71 -3.61
C GLN A 200 -0.21 -24.94 -4.39
N GLU A 201 -1.42 -24.91 -4.94
CA GLU A 201 -1.93 -25.99 -5.78
C GLU A 201 -1.15 -26.15 -7.10
N SER A 202 -0.87 -25.04 -7.81
CA SER A 202 -0.13 -25.09 -9.07
C SER A 202 1.35 -25.43 -8.88
N SER A 203 1.97 -24.97 -7.79
CA SER A 203 3.36 -25.30 -7.45
C SER A 203 3.55 -26.82 -7.25
N ILE A 204 2.55 -27.50 -6.67
CA ILE A 204 2.55 -28.97 -6.55
C ILE A 204 2.46 -29.63 -7.93
N GLN A 205 1.71 -29.02 -8.86
CA GLN A 205 1.47 -29.52 -10.21
C GLN A 205 2.55 -29.09 -11.24
N ARG A 206 3.48 -28.22 -10.84
CA ARG A 206 4.53 -27.61 -11.69
C ARG A 206 3.98 -26.86 -12.92
N GLU A 207 2.82 -26.23 -12.75
CA GLU A 207 2.20 -25.41 -13.80
C GLU A 207 2.81 -24.01 -13.85
N GLN A 208 2.74 -23.36 -15.01
CA GLN A 208 3.08 -21.93 -15.13
C GLN A 208 1.97 -21.08 -14.51
N TYR A 209 2.37 -20.13 -13.66
CA TYR A 209 1.48 -19.21 -12.96
C TYR A 209 1.52 -17.83 -13.63
N ASP A 210 0.76 -17.67 -14.69
CA ASP A 210 0.59 -16.42 -15.43
C ASP A 210 -0.87 -15.93 -15.37
N ILE A 211 -1.13 -14.81 -16.05
CA ILE A 211 -2.48 -14.26 -16.17
C ILE A 211 -3.48 -15.26 -16.78
N ASN A 212 -3.06 -16.12 -17.70
CA ASN A 212 -3.94 -17.09 -18.36
C ASN A 212 -4.36 -18.20 -17.40
N TYR A 213 -3.42 -18.72 -16.61
CA TYR A 213 -3.69 -19.67 -15.55
C TYR A 213 -4.71 -19.11 -14.56
N PHE A 214 -4.45 -17.91 -14.02
CA PHE A 214 -5.36 -17.30 -13.06
C PHE A 214 -6.73 -17.03 -13.69
N SER A 215 -6.79 -16.50 -14.91
CA SER A 215 -8.04 -16.22 -15.61
C SER A 215 -8.86 -17.50 -15.82
N GLY A 216 -8.22 -18.58 -16.26
CA GLY A 216 -8.85 -19.89 -16.44
C GLY A 216 -9.49 -20.39 -15.15
N VAL A 217 -8.69 -20.54 -14.09
CA VAL A 217 -9.18 -21.10 -12.82
C VAL A 217 -10.22 -20.20 -12.15
N LEU A 218 -10.07 -18.87 -12.20
CA LEU A 218 -11.01 -17.94 -11.59
C LEU A 218 -12.35 -17.90 -12.36
N SER A 219 -12.32 -17.97 -13.69
CA SER A 219 -13.52 -17.88 -14.53
C SER A 219 -14.56 -18.96 -14.21
N ASP A 220 -14.11 -20.12 -13.72
CA ASP A 220 -14.97 -21.24 -13.33
C ASP A 220 -15.94 -20.92 -12.18
N PHE A 221 -15.61 -19.96 -11.31
CA PHE A 221 -16.40 -19.75 -10.08
C PHE A 221 -16.53 -18.30 -9.62
N ILE A 222 -15.70 -17.37 -10.09
CA ILE A 222 -15.66 -16.01 -9.56
C ILE A 222 -17.01 -15.27 -9.74
N TYR A 223 -17.75 -15.61 -10.80
CA TYR A 223 -19.07 -15.10 -11.13
C TYR A 223 -20.21 -15.66 -10.26
N LEU A 224 -19.97 -16.76 -9.52
CA LEU A 224 -20.95 -17.32 -8.59
C LEU A 224 -21.07 -16.48 -7.30
N ILE A 225 -20.18 -15.51 -7.13
CA ILE A 225 -20.10 -14.66 -5.95
C ILE A 225 -20.67 -13.29 -6.30
N ASP A 226 -21.76 -12.92 -5.64
CA ASP A 226 -22.23 -11.53 -5.62
C ASP A 226 -21.29 -10.67 -4.76
N TRP A 227 -20.47 -9.87 -5.44
CA TRP A 227 -19.52 -8.92 -4.85
C TRP A 227 -20.16 -7.59 -4.43
N SER A 228 -21.45 -7.37 -4.71
CA SER A 228 -22.12 -6.11 -4.41
C SER A 228 -22.19 -5.83 -2.91
N SER A 229 -22.43 -4.58 -2.55
CA SER A 229 -22.64 -4.15 -1.16
C SER A 229 -23.91 -4.71 -0.52
N SER A 230 -24.72 -5.47 -1.27
CA SER A 230 -25.89 -6.23 -0.82
C SER A 230 -25.70 -7.76 -0.95
N GLY A 231 -24.53 -8.19 -1.43
CA GLY A 231 -24.24 -9.58 -1.77
C GLY A 231 -23.66 -10.40 -0.63
N HIS A 232 -22.81 -11.37 -0.98
CA HIS A 232 -22.34 -12.40 -0.04
C HIS A 232 -21.47 -11.87 1.09
N PHE A 233 -20.86 -10.69 0.94
CA PHE A 233 -19.93 -10.12 1.93
C PHE A 233 -20.55 -9.07 2.84
N VAL A 234 -21.87 -8.88 2.78
CA VAL A 234 -22.59 -7.97 3.67
C VAL A 234 -22.42 -8.37 5.13
N GLY A 235 -22.20 -7.37 5.99
CA GLY A 235 -22.06 -7.56 7.43
C GLY A 235 -20.72 -8.16 7.86
N LEU A 236 -19.87 -8.58 6.92
CA LEU A 236 -18.52 -9.03 7.23
C LEU A 236 -17.66 -7.84 7.64
N GLY A 237 -16.78 -8.04 8.62
CA GLY A 237 -15.87 -7.02 9.14
C GLY A 237 -14.73 -7.62 9.95
N GLY A 238 -13.60 -6.91 9.99
CA GLY A 238 -12.40 -7.37 10.70
C GLY A 238 -11.82 -8.69 10.17
N GLU A 239 -10.94 -9.30 10.94
CA GLU A 239 -10.24 -10.53 10.55
C GLU A 239 -11.19 -11.74 10.42
N SER A 240 -12.17 -11.86 11.32
CA SER A 240 -13.19 -12.92 11.22
C SER A 240 -14.01 -12.80 9.92
N GLY A 241 -14.36 -11.58 9.51
CA GLY A 241 -15.05 -11.33 8.24
C GLY A 241 -14.21 -11.74 7.02
N VAL A 242 -12.89 -11.53 7.07
CA VAL A 242 -11.97 -11.97 6.00
C VAL A 242 -11.97 -13.49 5.89
N GLN A 243 -11.90 -14.21 7.01
CA GLN A 243 -11.94 -15.67 6.99
C GLN A 243 -13.28 -16.18 6.43
N GLN A 244 -14.40 -15.57 6.85
CA GLN A 244 -15.72 -15.92 6.32
C GLN A 244 -15.82 -15.65 4.81
N ALA A 245 -15.30 -14.52 4.33
CA ALA A 245 -15.26 -14.20 2.90
C ALA A 245 -14.43 -15.22 2.11
N LEU A 246 -13.27 -15.60 2.63
CA LEU A 246 -12.42 -16.63 2.03
C LEU A 246 -13.13 -18.00 1.95
N GLU A 247 -13.85 -18.39 3.00
CA GLU A 247 -14.64 -19.63 3.00
C GLU A 247 -15.78 -19.61 1.99
N ILE A 248 -16.44 -18.45 1.80
CA ILE A 248 -17.45 -18.28 0.75
C ILE A 248 -16.82 -18.49 -0.64
N ILE A 249 -15.66 -17.88 -0.89
CA ILE A 249 -14.91 -18.01 -2.14
C ILE A 249 -14.53 -19.49 -2.39
N ARG A 250 -13.98 -20.17 -1.38
CA ARG A 250 -13.60 -21.59 -1.46
C ARG A 250 -14.79 -22.49 -1.75
N LYS A 251 -15.94 -22.25 -1.11
CA LYS A 251 -17.18 -23.00 -1.37
C LYS A 251 -17.69 -22.80 -2.80
N ALA A 252 -17.64 -21.58 -3.33
CA ALA A 252 -18.00 -21.31 -4.73
C ALA A 252 -17.11 -22.12 -5.69
N ARG A 253 -15.80 -22.14 -5.44
CA ARG A 253 -14.82 -22.91 -6.21
C ARG A 253 -15.07 -24.42 -6.14
N GLN A 254 -15.30 -24.98 -4.95
CA GLN A 254 -15.61 -26.41 -4.78
C GLN A 254 -16.90 -26.81 -5.52
N LYS A 255 -17.94 -25.97 -5.44
CA LYS A 255 -19.21 -26.20 -6.15
C LYS A 255 -19.02 -26.23 -7.67
N SER A 256 -18.14 -25.39 -8.21
CA SER A 256 -17.83 -25.40 -9.65
C SER A 256 -17.13 -26.69 -10.07
N LYS A 257 -16.09 -27.12 -9.34
CA LYS A 257 -15.39 -28.38 -9.61
C LYS A 257 -16.33 -29.60 -9.63
N LEU A 258 -17.29 -29.69 -8.70
CA LEU A 258 -18.28 -30.79 -8.66
C LEU A 258 -19.25 -30.78 -9.85
N LYS A 259 -19.58 -29.61 -10.40
CA LYS A 259 -20.44 -29.53 -11.59
C LYS A 259 -19.72 -30.03 -12.84
N MET A 260 -18.44 -29.74 -12.99
CA MET A 260 -17.65 -30.20 -14.14
C MET A 260 -17.51 -31.72 -14.17
N VAL A 261 -17.32 -32.36 -13.01
CA VAL A 261 -17.21 -33.83 -12.90
C VAL A 261 -18.55 -34.54 -13.15
N SER A 262 -19.69 -33.88 -12.90
CA SER A 262 -21.01 -34.49 -13.15
C SER A 262 -21.51 -34.37 -14.60
N HIS A 263 -20.84 -33.57 -15.44
CA HIS A 263 -21.20 -33.33 -16.84
C HIS A 263 -20.12 -33.80 -17.84
N GLY A 264 -19.07 -34.49 -17.37
CA GLY A 264 -18.05 -35.14 -18.20
C GLY A 264 -18.17 -36.66 -18.13
#